data_AF-A0A7K0UAL8-F1
#
_entry.id   AF-A0A7K0UAL8-F1
#
_cell.length_a   1.000
_cell.length_b   1.000
_cell.length_c   1.000
_cell.angle_alpha   90.00
_cell.angle_beta   90.00
_cell.angle_gamma   90.00
#
_symmetry.space_group_name_H-M   'P 1'
#
loop_
_entity.id
_entity.type
_entity.pdbx_description
1 polymer ?
#
loop_
_entity_poly.entity_id
_entity_poly.type
_entity_poly.pdbx_seq_one_letter_code
_entity_poly.pdbx_strand_id
1 'polypeptide(L)'
;MNRHLLSINDLTYEDAVLILDTAAELAKISDAPVKKLPTLRGRTVVNLFFEDSTRTRISFEAAAKRLSADVINFSAKGSSLSKGESLKDTALTLQAMGADAVIIRHGASG
;
A
#
# COMPACT_ATOMS: atom_id res chain seq x y z
N MET A 1 -14.82 9.71 2.25
CA MET A 1 -13.64 8.85 2.36
C MET A 1 -12.55 9.43 3.26
N ASN A 2 -12.17 8.69 4.30
CA ASN A 2 -11.04 9.01 5.16
C ASN A 2 -9.71 8.89 4.40
N ARG A 3 -8.71 9.70 4.79
CA ARG A 3 -7.36 9.64 4.21
C ARG A 3 -6.66 8.29 4.47
N HIS A 4 -7.04 7.62 5.56
CA HIS A 4 -6.47 6.34 5.98
C HIS A 4 -7.57 5.28 6.04
N LEU A 5 -7.24 4.05 5.63
CA LEU A 5 -8.09 2.86 5.77
C LEU A 5 -7.48 1.97 6.85
N LEU A 6 -7.92 2.16 8.10
CA LEU A 6 -7.42 1.41 9.26
C LEU A 6 -8.43 0.34 9.69
N SER A 7 -9.72 0.63 9.56
CA SER A 7 -10.81 -0.30 9.82
C SER A 7 -11.87 -0.25 8.72
N ILE A 8 -12.55 -1.37 8.48
CA ILE A 8 -13.74 -1.38 7.62
C ILE A 8 -14.89 -0.57 8.23
N ASN A 9 -14.89 -0.38 9.55
CA ASN A 9 -15.88 0.45 10.25
C ASN A 9 -15.70 1.95 9.92
N ASP A 10 -14.57 2.35 9.35
CA ASP A 10 -14.31 3.73 8.92
C ASP A 10 -14.94 4.05 7.55
N LEU A 11 -15.53 3.04 6.89
CA LEU A 11 -16.18 3.17 5.59
C LEU A 11 -17.67 3.36 5.73
N THR A 12 -18.20 4.38 5.07
CA THR A 12 -19.63 4.45 4.77
C THR A 12 -20.00 3.38 3.73
N TYR A 13 -21.29 3.10 3.59
CA TYR A 13 -21.79 2.22 2.54
C TYR A 13 -21.35 2.73 1.15
N GLU A 14 -21.45 4.04 0.94
CA GLU A 14 -21.06 4.71 -0.29
C GLU A 14 -19.56 4.59 -0.57
N ASP A 15 -18.71 4.76 0.46
CA ASP A 15 -17.25 4.56 0.30
C ASP A 15 -16.93 3.10 -0.07
N ALA A 16 -17.62 2.13 0.55
CA ALA A 16 -17.41 0.70 0.26
C ALA A 16 -17.83 0.34 -1.17
N VAL A 17 -19.00 0.83 -1.63
CA VAL A 17 -19.46 0.64 -3.01
C VAL A 17 -18.48 1.27 -3.99
N LEU A 18 -18.01 2.51 -3.73
CA LEU A 18 -17.04 3.19 -4.57
C LEU A 18 -15.73 2.40 -4.73
N ILE A 19 -15.21 1.81 -3.64
CA ILE A 19 -14.02 0.95 -3.68
C ILE A 19 -14.27 -0.26 -4.60
N LEU A 20 -15.40 -0.94 -4.42
CA LEU A 20 -15.74 -2.14 -5.18
C LEU A 20 -15.96 -1.85 -6.67
N ASP A 21 -16.66 -0.77 -7.00
CA ASP A 21 -16.88 -0.34 -8.37
C ASP A 21 -15.55 0.03 -9.05
N THR A 22 -14.69 0.79 -8.36
CA THR A 22 -13.35 1.12 -8.85
C THR A 22 -12.51 -0.14 -9.09
N ALA A 23 -12.57 -1.12 -8.17
CA ALA A 23 -11.88 -2.39 -8.34
C ALA A 23 -12.40 -3.17 -9.56
N ALA A 24 -13.72 -3.18 -9.79
CA ALA A 24 -14.32 -3.83 -10.95
C ALA A 24 -13.92 -3.15 -12.27
N GLU A 25 -13.84 -1.82 -12.31
CA GLU A 25 -13.35 -1.08 -13.48
C GLU A 25 -11.88 -1.37 -13.78
N LEU A 26 -11.02 -1.29 -12.77
CA LEU A 26 -9.60 -1.60 -12.91
C LEU A 26 -9.38 -3.07 -13.31
N ALA A 27 -10.24 -3.98 -12.83
CA ALA A 27 -10.22 -5.38 -13.23
C ALA A 27 -10.50 -5.55 -14.74
N LYS A 28 -11.45 -4.82 -15.33
CA LYS A 28 -11.73 -4.88 -16.78
C LYS A 28 -10.55 -4.40 -17.63
N ILE A 29 -9.80 -3.41 -17.14
CA ILE A 29 -8.58 -2.92 -17.78
C ILE A 29 -7.45 -3.97 -17.68
N SER A 30 -7.63 -5.02 -16.87
CA SER A 30 -6.63 -6.07 -16.67
C SER A 30 -6.24 -6.79 -17.95
N ASP A 31 -7.23 -6.96 -18.82
CA ASP A 31 -7.18 -7.75 -20.04
C ASP A 31 -6.81 -6.91 -21.28
N ALA A 32 -6.62 -5.61 -21.10
CA ALA A 32 -6.23 -4.71 -22.19
C ALA A 32 -4.77 -4.93 -22.63
N PRO A 33 -4.43 -4.64 -23.91
CA PRO A 33 -3.07 -4.76 -24.44
C PRO A 33 -2.06 -3.91 -23.65
N VAL A 34 -2.49 -2.72 -23.22
CA VAL A 34 -1.70 -1.84 -22.35
C VAL A 34 -2.05 -2.14 -20.90
N LYS A 35 -1.18 -2.89 -20.25
CA LYS A 35 -1.42 -3.35 -18.86
C LYS A 35 -1.13 -2.28 -17.80
N LYS A 36 -0.40 -1.20 -18.14
CA LYS A 36 -0.01 -0.14 -17.20
C LYS A 36 -0.81 1.14 -17.41
N LEU A 37 -1.40 1.66 -16.34
CA LEU A 37 -2.07 2.95 -16.30
C LEU A 37 -1.16 3.98 -15.65
N PRO A 38 -1.10 5.24 -16.13
CA PRO A 38 -0.24 6.27 -15.54
C PRO A 38 -0.85 6.93 -14.30
N THR A 39 -1.92 6.38 -13.72
CA THR A 39 -2.73 7.00 -12.66
C THR A 39 -1.94 7.43 -11.43
N LEU A 40 -0.91 6.66 -11.05
CA LEU A 40 -0.04 6.94 -9.91
C LEU A 40 1.40 7.25 -10.33
N ARG A 41 1.63 7.68 -11.58
CA ARG A 41 2.97 8.04 -12.05
C ARG A 41 3.57 9.14 -11.16
N GLY A 42 4.81 8.92 -10.71
CA GLY A 42 5.52 9.84 -9.82
C GLY A 42 5.06 9.78 -8.37
N ARG A 43 4.22 8.80 -8.00
CA ARG A 43 3.86 8.50 -6.61
C ARG A 43 4.66 7.32 -6.10
N THR A 44 5.09 7.39 -4.85
CA THR A 44 5.82 6.32 -4.16
C THR A 44 4.90 5.57 -3.20
N VAL A 45 4.78 4.25 -3.39
CA VAL A 45 4.02 3.34 -2.52
C VAL A 45 4.99 2.44 -1.76
N VAL A 46 4.91 2.45 -0.44
CA VAL A 46 5.76 1.63 0.43
C VAL A 46 4.98 0.47 1.02
N ASN A 47 5.47 -0.74 0.83
CA ASN A 47 4.99 -1.94 1.52
C ASN A 47 5.88 -2.22 2.74
N LEU A 48 5.35 -1.99 3.94
CA LEU A 48 6.03 -2.18 5.21
C LEU A 48 5.46 -3.42 5.94
N PHE A 49 6.12 -4.55 5.79
CA PHE A 49 5.66 -5.82 6.37
C PHE A 49 6.62 -6.30 7.47
N PHE A 50 6.13 -6.34 8.70
CA PHE A 50 6.84 -6.88 9.87
C PHE A 50 6.63 -8.39 10.04
N GLU A 51 5.61 -8.93 9.37
CA GLU A 51 5.28 -10.35 9.34
C GLU A 51 5.25 -10.87 7.91
N ASP A 52 5.55 -12.17 7.76
CA ASP A 52 5.56 -12.82 6.46
C ASP A 52 4.14 -12.82 5.85
N SER A 53 4.00 -12.29 4.63
CA SER A 53 2.73 -12.28 3.90
C SER A 53 2.96 -12.27 2.38
N THR A 54 2.82 -13.44 1.76
CA THR A 54 3.06 -13.59 0.31
C THR A 54 1.95 -12.93 -0.51
N ARG A 55 0.68 -13.27 -0.24
CA ARG A 55 -0.45 -12.82 -1.06
C ARG A 55 -0.61 -11.31 -1.01
N THR A 56 -0.67 -10.73 0.18
CA THR A 56 -0.92 -9.30 0.38
C THR A 56 0.22 -8.44 -0.18
N ARG A 57 1.48 -8.81 0.07
CA ARG A 57 2.63 -8.07 -0.44
C ARG A 57 2.67 -8.08 -1.98
N ILE A 58 2.53 -9.27 -2.58
CA ILE A 58 2.57 -9.39 -4.04
C ILE A 58 1.39 -8.65 -4.68
N SER A 59 0.19 -8.71 -4.11
CA SER A 59 -0.97 -8.02 -4.68
C SER A 59 -0.81 -6.50 -4.66
N PHE A 60 -0.35 -5.92 -3.55
CA PHE A 60 -0.13 -4.48 -3.46
C PHE A 60 1.01 -4.00 -4.37
N GLU A 61 2.13 -4.74 -4.41
CA GLU A 61 3.23 -4.44 -5.32
C GLU A 61 2.77 -4.49 -6.79
N ALA A 62 2.03 -5.53 -7.18
CA ALA A 62 1.52 -5.68 -8.53
C ALA A 62 0.55 -4.55 -8.88
N ALA A 63 -0.39 -4.21 -7.99
CA ALA A 63 -1.36 -3.13 -8.21
C ALA A 63 -0.66 -1.76 -8.36
N ALA A 64 0.27 -1.42 -7.47
CA ALA A 64 1.00 -0.16 -7.53
C ALA A 64 1.83 -0.04 -8.82
N LYS A 65 2.57 -1.09 -9.20
CA LYS A 65 3.32 -1.14 -10.47
C LYS A 65 2.40 -1.04 -11.69
N ARG A 66 1.20 -1.63 -11.62
CA ARG A 66 0.19 -1.57 -12.68
C ARG A 66 -0.33 -0.14 -12.86
N LEU A 67 -0.42 0.62 -11.79
CA LEU A 67 -0.78 2.04 -11.81
C LEU A 67 0.43 2.98 -12.02
N SER A 68 1.57 2.43 -12.42
CA SER A 68 2.83 3.16 -12.68
C SER A 68 3.42 3.91 -11.48
N ALA A 69 3.10 3.49 -10.26
CA ALA A 69 3.75 3.98 -9.05
C ALA A 69 5.15 3.38 -8.88
N ASP A 70 6.03 4.12 -8.22
CA ASP A 70 7.29 3.60 -7.70
C ASP A 70 7.00 2.79 -6.43
N VAL A 71 7.58 1.59 -6.33
CA VAL A 71 7.29 0.67 -5.21
C VAL A 71 8.54 0.38 -4.41
N ILE A 72 8.47 0.62 -3.10
CA ILE A 72 9.51 0.27 -2.15
C ILE A 72 8.99 -0.84 -1.24
N ASN A 73 9.66 -1.99 -1.24
CA ASN A 73 9.34 -3.08 -0.34
C ASN A 73 10.32 -3.07 0.83
N PHE A 74 9.80 -2.87 2.04
CA PHE A 74 10.57 -2.89 3.27
C PHE A 74 10.18 -4.11 4.12
N SER A 75 11.18 -4.88 4.54
CA SER A 75 11.03 -6.02 5.44
C SER A 75 11.76 -5.72 6.75
N ALA A 76 11.09 -5.97 7.88
CA ALA A 76 11.70 -5.77 9.20
C ALA A 76 12.86 -6.75 9.47
N LYS A 77 12.82 -7.96 8.88
CA LYS A 77 13.92 -8.94 8.92
C LYS A 77 15.15 -8.35 8.21
N GLY A 78 16.13 -7.88 8.99
CA GLY A 78 17.42 -7.37 8.51
C GLY A 78 17.54 -5.84 8.40
N SER A 79 16.54 -5.07 8.83
CA SER A 79 16.57 -3.60 8.81
C SER A 79 16.86 -2.99 10.19
N SER A 80 17.17 -1.69 10.26
CA SER A 80 17.46 -0.94 11.50
C SER A 80 16.37 -1.03 12.58
N LEU A 81 15.14 -1.38 12.20
CA LEU A 81 14.05 -1.72 13.13
C LEU A 81 14.40 -2.89 14.08
N SER A 82 15.25 -3.81 13.65
CA SER A 82 15.79 -4.88 14.52
C SER A 82 16.72 -4.37 15.64
N LYS A 83 17.09 -3.07 15.60
CA LYS A 83 17.93 -2.40 16.61
C LYS A 83 17.13 -1.53 17.59
N GLY A 84 15.80 -1.64 17.63
CA GLY A 84 14.96 -0.92 18.59
C GLY A 84 14.47 0.45 18.13
N GLU A 85 14.50 0.73 16.82
CA GLU A 85 13.84 1.90 16.24
C GLU A 85 12.31 1.77 16.39
N SER A 86 11.62 2.86 16.74
CA SER A 86 10.17 2.82 16.94
C SER A 86 9.42 2.82 15.59
N LEU A 87 8.19 2.27 15.57
CA LEU A 87 7.32 2.34 14.38
C LEU A 87 7.10 3.79 13.92
N LYS A 88 7.06 4.73 14.87
CA LYS A 88 6.94 6.16 14.60
C LYS A 88 8.16 6.69 13.85
N ASP A 89 9.38 6.33 14.27
CA ASP A 89 10.61 6.79 13.62
C ASP A 89 10.73 6.21 12.21
N THR A 90 10.31 4.96 12.02
CA THR A 90 10.20 4.36 10.68
C THR A 90 9.19 5.10 9.82
N ALA A 91 8.01 5.44 10.34
CA ALA A 91 7.01 6.19 9.59
C ALA A 91 7.52 7.58 9.18
N LEU A 92 8.22 8.29 10.08
CA LEU A 92 8.84 9.58 9.80
C LEU A 92 9.94 9.46 8.74
N THR A 93 10.74 8.40 8.79
CA THR A 93 11.78 8.12 7.78
C THR A 93 11.15 7.89 6.41
N LEU A 94 10.10 7.06 6.33
CA LEU A 94 9.39 6.81 5.08
C LEU A 94 8.75 8.09 4.52
N GLN A 95 8.18 8.93 5.37
CA GLN A 95 7.64 10.22 4.97
C GLN A 95 8.75 11.14 4.41
N ALA A 96 9.91 11.22 5.08
CA ALA A 96 11.05 12.01 4.62
C ALA A 96 11.64 11.50 3.28
N MET A 97 11.52 10.20 3.01
CA MET A 97 11.89 9.59 1.73
C MET A 97 10.87 9.85 0.62
N GLY A 98 9.75 10.53 0.90
CA GLY A 98 8.74 10.88 -0.09
C GLY A 98 7.69 9.80 -0.34
N ALA A 99 7.41 8.93 0.65
CA ALA A 99 6.30 7.98 0.55
C ALA A 99 4.95 8.71 0.47
N ASP A 100 4.21 8.54 -0.64
CA ASP A 100 2.85 9.05 -0.80
C ASP A 100 1.81 8.13 -0.14
N ALA A 101 2.10 6.82 -0.06
CA ALA A 101 1.25 5.83 0.58
C ALA A 101 2.09 4.74 1.27
N VAL A 102 1.57 4.21 2.38
CA VAL A 102 2.20 3.11 3.13
C VAL A 102 1.16 2.03 3.44
N ILE A 103 1.48 0.79 3.08
CA ILE A 103 0.74 -0.40 3.46
C ILE A 103 1.51 -1.06 4.59
N ILE A 104 0.89 -1.18 5.77
CA ILE A 104 1.54 -1.73 6.97
C ILE A 104 0.91 -3.06 7.34
N ARG A 105 1.74 -4.06 7.65
CA ARG A 105 1.34 -5.26 8.37
C ARG A 105 2.22 -5.44 9.61
N HIS A 106 1.60 -5.36 10.79
CA HIS A 106 2.27 -5.42 12.08
C HIS A 106 1.43 -6.24 13.06
N GLY A 107 2.07 -6.97 13.99
CA GLY A 107 1.39 -7.88 14.92
C GLY A 107 0.67 -7.20 16.09
N ALA A 108 1.05 -5.96 16.40
CA ALA A 108 0.25 -5.10 17.26
C ALA A 108 -0.78 -4.33 16.42
N SER A 109 -2.03 -4.33 16.86
CA SER A 109 -3.06 -3.39 16.42
C SER A 109 -2.66 -1.98 16.85
N GLY A 110 -2.54 -1.07 15.88
CA GLY A 110 -2.26 0.35 16.11
C GLY A 110 -3.42 1.09 16.74
#